data_AF-A0A7S0BVJ3-F1
#
_entry.id   AF-A0A7S0BVJ3-F1
#
_cell.length_a   1.000
_cell.length_b   1.000
_cell.length_c   1.000
_cell.angle_alpha   90.00
_cell.angle_beta   90.00
_cell.angle_gamma   90.00
#
_symmetry.space_group_name_H-M   'P 1'
#
loop_
_entity.id
_entity.type
_entity.pdbx_description
1 polymer ?
#
loop_
_entity_poly.entity_id
_entity_poly.type
_entity_poly.pdbx_seq_one_letter_code
_entity_poly.pdbx_strand_id
1 'polypeptide(L)'
;MDFYRSSNYGHGWDCGYKNLQMMFSSLLGNPQMAKHLKQFGIHEVPTIPELQGRIETAWKEGFDEEGQQELKHLLDETKWIGPMEVCALLRSLRIRSNIRDFSNTVENRRLGIDKLMSWVTEYYGTRCAQGKIAGVIKGPGMCPNCSGVQKSKAFIPPIFMQHPGHSRTVVGVDVFSNALNTRVFVLDPSLKFGEKLHQVNLGEVLLGRGSPNLGHLSYQIVYIEPNPFFADKQHWEQSKSVIKYC
;
A
#
# COMPACT_ATOMS: atom_id res chain seq x y z
N MET A 1 12.16 -2.22 -5.53
CA MET A 1 10.87 -2.87 -5.25
C MET A 1 10.66 -3.88 -6.35
N ASP A 2 10.50 -5.13 -5.96
CA ASP A 2 10.29 -6.27 -6.84
C ASP A 2 8.79 -6.56 -6.96
N PHE A 3 8.41 -7.18 -8.06
CA PHE A 3 7.03 -7.56 -8.32
C PHE A 3 6.79 -9.01 -7.89
N TYR A 4 5.78 -9.24 -7.05
CA TYR A 4 5.37 -10.57 -6.59
C TYR A 4 4.03 -10.92 -7.19
N ARG A 5 4.01 -12.01 -7.96
CA ARG A 5 2.81 -12.55 -8.61
C ARG A 5 2.19 -13.66 -7.78
N SER A 6 0.86 -13.81 -7.89
CA SER A 6 0.14 -14.99 -7.42
C SER A 6 0.68 -16.26 -8.07
N SER A 7 0.90 -17.31 -7.27
CA SER A 7 1.22 -18.62 -7.82
C SER A 7 -0.05 -19.32 -8.30
N ASN A 8 0.08 -20.42 -9.05
CA ASN A 8 -1.08 -21.23 -9.44
C ASN A 8 -1.89 -21.72 -8.21
N TYR A 9 -1.20 -22.02 -7.10
CA TYR A 9 -1.83 -22.43 -5.84
C TYR A 9 -2.42 -21.25 -5.05
N GLY A 10 -1.85 -20.06 -5.24
CA GLY A 10 -2.28 -18.83 -4.56
C GLY A 10 -3.45 -18.12 -5.26
N HIS A 11 -3.72 -18.47 -6.51
CA HIS A 11 -4.71 -17.79 -7.35
C HIS A 11 -6.09 -17.79 -6.68
N GLY A 12 -6.64 -16.60 -6.44
CA GLY A 12 -7.94 -16.41 -5.83
C GLY A 12 -7.93 -16.18 -4.31
N TRP A 13 -6.77 -16.16 -3.65
CA TRP A 13 -6.70 -15.82 -2.22
C TRP A 13 -5.43 -15.10 -1.78
N ASP A 14 -4.30 -15.31 -2.45
CA ASP A 14 -3.00 -14.85 -1.96
C ASP A 14 -2.69 -13.36 -2.22
N CYS A 15 -3.59 -12.62 -2.88
CA CYS A 15 -3.35 -11.26 -3.34
C CYS A 15 -2.88 -10.33 -2.22
N GLY A 16 -3.48 -10.41 -1.03
CA GLY A 16 -3.11 -9.60 0.13
C GLY A 16 -1.65 -9.86 0.55
N TYR A 17 -1.25 -11.13 0.60
CA TYR A 17 0.12 -11.51 0.92
C TYR A 17 1.11 -11.09 -0.17
N LYS A 18 0.75 -11.18 -1.46
CA LYS A 18 1.62 -10.73 -2.56
C LYS A 18 1.83 -9.22 -2.52
N ASN A 19 0.81 -8.45 -2.17
CA ASN A 19 0.94 -7.01 -1.97
C ASN A 19 1.79 -6.68 -0.74
N LEU A 20 1.71 -7.46 0.36
CA LEU A 20 2.66 -7.37 1.47
C LEU A 20 4.09 -7.67 1.02
N GLN A 21 4.33 -8.74 0.26
CA GLN A 21 5.67 -9.09 -0.25
C GLN A 21 6.26 -7.94 -1.09
N MET A 22 5.44 -7.35 -1.97
CA MET A 22 5.79 -6.16 -2.73
C MET A 22 6.14 -4.96 -1.83
N MET A 23 5.35 -4.70 -0.79
CA MET A 23 5.63 -3.65 0.19
C MET A 23 6.94 -3.92 0.95
N PHE A 24 7.15 -5.12 1.48
CA PHE A 24 8.38 -5.51 2.18
C PHE A 24 9.62 -5.41 1.28
N SER A 25 9.54 -5.81 0.00
CA SER A 25 10.64 -5.61 -0.96
C SER A 25 10.99 -4.13 -1.10
N SER A 26 9.99 -3.25 -1.14
CA SER A 26 10.22 -1.80 -1.16
C SER A 26 10.90 -1.31 0.13
N LEU A 27 10.39 -1.71 1.29
CA LEU A 27 10.94 -1.33 2.60
C LEU A 27 12.38 -1.83 2.78
N LEU A 28 12.68 -3.07 2.40
CA LEU A 28 14.02 -3.64 2.46
C LEU A 28 15.01 -2.97 1.50
N GLY A 29 14.51 -2.33 0.44
CA GLY A 29 15.31 -1.49 -0.46
C GLY A 29 15.74 -0.14 0.16
N ASN A 30 15.12 0.29 1.26
CA ASN A 30 15.51 1.50 1.99
C ASN A 30 16.44 1.15 3.18
N PRO A 31 17.64 1.73 3.29
CA PRO A 31 18.60 1.36 4.35
C PRO A 31 18.09 1.53 5.79
N GLN A 32 17.31 2.58 6.08
CA GLN A 32 16.78 2.84 7.41
C GLN A 32 15.71 1.81 7.78
N MET A 33 14.77 1.56 6.88
CA MET A 33 13.73 0.56 7.05
C MET A 33 14.30 -0.85 7.11
N ALA A 34 15.27 -1.20 6.25
CA ALA A 34 15.95 -2.49 6.27
C ALA A 34 16.68 -2.73 7.59
N LYS A 35 17.40 -1.72 8.11
CA LYS A 35 18.06 -1.81 9.42
C LYS A 35 17.05 -2.06 10.54
N HIS A 36 15.91 -1.38 10.49
CA HIS A 36 14.82 -1.55 11.45
C HIS A 36 14.21 -2.96 11.38
N LEU A 37 13.81 -3.41 10.19
CA LEU A 37 13.22 -4.74 9.96
C LEU A 37 14.12 -5.89 10.41
N LYS A 38 15.44 -5.76 10.26
CA LYS A 38 16.42 -6.75 10.77
C LYS A 38 16.36 -6.93 12.28
N GLN A 39 15.95 -5.91 13.05
CA GLN A 39 15.77 -6.02 14.51
C GLN A 39 14.58 -6.93 14.86
N PHE A 40 13.65 -7.14 13.92
CA PHE A 40 12.49 -8.02 14.03
C PHE A 40 12.69 -9.35 13.28
N GLY A 41 13.95 -9.67 12.93
CA GLY A 41 14.32 -10.90 12.23
C GLY A 41 13.88 -10.97 10.77
N ILE A 42 13.59 -9.82 10.12
CA ILE A 42 13.22 -9.76 8.70
C ILE A 42 14.45 -9.29 7.92
N HIS A 43 15.17 -10.25 7.33
CA HIS A 43 16.38 -9.99 6.54
C HIS A 43 16.14 -9.96 5.04
N GLU A 44 15.06 -10.58 4.60
CA GLU A 44 14.59 -10.68 3.22
C GLU A 44 13.07 -10.64 3.19
N VAL A 45 12.47 -10.68 2.00
CA VAL A 45 11.01 -10.59 1.86
C VAL A 45 10.37 -11.86 2.42
N PRO A 46 9.48 -11.75 3.43
CA PRO A 46 8.86 -12.92 4.05
C PRO A 46 8.06 -13.78 3.05
N THR A 47 8.06 -15.08 3.27
CA THR A 47 7.19 -16.02 2.54
C THR A 47 5.74 -15.89 3.01
N ILE A 48 4.76 -16.46 2.28
CA ILE A 48 3.35 -16.42 2.73
C ILE A 48 3.18 -17.08 4.12
N PRO A 49 3.70 -18.30 4.39
CA PRO A 49 3.60 -18.87 5.73
C PRO A 49 4.25 -18.00 6.83
N GLU A 50 5.36 -17.34 6.50
CA GLU A 50 6.00 -16.41 7.44
C GLU A 50 5.12 -15.18 7.70
N LEU A 51 4.50 -14.60 6.67
CA LEU A 51 3.54 -13.50 6.83
C LEU A 51 2.34 -13.93 7.68
N GLN A 52 1.79 -15.12 7.44
CA GLN A 52 0.70 -15.69 8.22
C GLN A 52 1.07 -15.79 9.71
N GLY A 53 2.21 -16.41 10.02
CA GLY A 53 2.68 -16.56 11.40
C GLY A 53 3.00 -15.21 12.08
N ARG A 54 3.50 -14.22 11.33
CA ARG A 54 3.74 -12.87 11.86
C ARG A 54 2.45 -12.10 12.13
N ILE A 55 1.42 -12.27 11.31
CA ILE A 55 0.08 -11.70 11.57
C ILE A 55 -0.52 -12.34 12.81
N GLU A 56 -0.47 -13.67 12.95
CA GLU A 56 -0.93 -14.35 14.16
C GLU A 56 -0.15 -13.92 15.42
N THR A 57 1.14 -13.63 15.27
CA THR A 57 1.95 -13.08 16.37
C THR A 57 1.49 -11.67 16.73
N ALA A 58 1.18 -10.82 15.75
CA ALA A 58 0.60 -9.51 16.00
C ALA A 58 -0.74 -9.62 16.76
N TRP A 59 -1.59 -10.58 16.41
CA TRP A 59 -2.82 -10.86 17.15
C TRP A 59 -2.57 -11.21 18.61
N LYS A 60 -1.62 -12.11 18.88
CA LYS A 60 -1.21 -12.48 20.26
C LYS A 60 -0.64 -11.30 21.06
N GLU A 61 -0.10 -10.29 20.38
CA GLU A 61 0.39 -9.05 21.00
C GLU A 61 -0.73 -8.02 21.28
N GLY A 62 -1.97 -8.33 20.92
CA GLY A 62 -3.16 -7.51 21.16
C GLY A 62 -3.54 -6.58 19.99
N PHE A 63 -2.97 -6.78 18.80
CA PHE A 63 -3.45 -6.09 17.60
C PHE A 63 -4.65 -6.84 17.02
N ASP A 64 -5.68 -6.13 16.57
CA ASP A 64 -6.76 -6.70 15.73
C ASP A 64 -7.39 -8.00 16.27
N GLU A 65 -7.81 -7.99 17.54
CA GLU A 65 -8.45 -9.15 18.19
C GLU A 65 -9.71 -9.63 17.44
N GLU A 66 -10.41 -8.71 16.77
CA GLU A 66 -11.58 -9.04 15.96
C GLU A 66 -11.20 -9.82 14.69
N GLY A 67 -10.15 -9.41 13.97
CA GLY A 67 -9.60 -10.17 12.86
C GLY A 67 -9.14 -11.57 13.28
N GLN A 68 -8.54 -11.70 14.47
CA GLN A 68 -8.23 -13.01 15.05
C GLN A 68 -9.48 -13.86 15.29
N GLN A 69 -10.56 -13.29 15.82
CA GLN A 69 -11.80 -14.03 16.08
C GLN A 69 -12.48 -14.50 14.77
N GLU A 70 -12.46 -13.63 13.75
CA GLU A 70 -13.05 -13.92 12.43
C GLU A 70 -12.25 -15.00 11.69
N LEU A 71 -10.93 -14.82 11.59
CA LEU A 71 -10.05 -15.66 10.79
C LEU A 71 -9.51 -16.86 11.56
N LYS A 72 -9.51 -16.85 12.89
CA LYS A 72 -9.02 -17.88 13.84
C LYS A 72 -7.52 -18.15 13.77
N HIS A 73 -7.05 -18.64 12.63
CA HIS A 73 -5.66 -18.96 12.31
C HIS A 73 -5.43 -18.79 10.81
N LEU A 74 -4.23 -18.42 10.41
CA LEU A 74 -3.82 -18.20 9.03
C LEU A 74 -2.75 -19.18 8.58
N LEU A 75 -1.88 -19.67 9.46
CA LEU A 75 -0.77 -20.53 9.05
C LEU A 75 -1.30 -21.79 8.36
N ASP A 76 -0.74 -22.07 7.18
CA ASP A 76 -1.11 -23.19 6.30
C ASP A 76 -2.57 -23.15 5.76
N GLU A 77 -3.27 -22.03 5.94
CA GLU A 77 -4.61 -21.80 5.38
C GLU A 77 -4.57 -20.94 4.12
N THR A 78 -5.63 -21.01 3.31
CA THR A 78 -5.83 -20.19 2.10
C THR A 78 -6.76 -19.01 2.36
N LYS A 79 -6.72 -18.44 3.56
CA LYS A 79 -7.61 -17.35 3.98
C LYS A 79 -7.17 -16.03 3.37
N TRP A 80 -8.16 -15.19 3.08
CA TRP A 80 -7.90 -13.84 2.60
C TRP A 80 -7.47 -12.97 3.77
N ILE A 81 -6.58 -12.01 3.49
CA ILE A 81 -6.24 -10.92 4.42
C ILE A 81 -6.59 -9.60 3.78
N GLY A 82 -6.86 -8.61 4.62
CA GLY A 82 -7.22 -7.27 4.22
C GLY A 82 -6.40 -6.19 4.93
N PRO A 83 -6.88 -4.94 4.90
CA PRO A 83 -6.21 -3.79 5.51
C PRO A 83 -5.93 -3.96 7.00
N MET A 84 -6.80 -4.64 7.74
CA MET A 84 -6.67 -4.87 9.18
C MET A 84 -5.43 -5.70 9.50
N GLU A 85 -5.28 -6.88 8.89
CA GLU A 85 -4.12 -7.75 9.11
C GLU A 85 -2.82 -7.09 8.64
N VAL A 86 -2.87 -6.38 7.50
CA VAL A 86 -1.70 -5.63 6.98
C VAL A 86 -1.26 -4.55 7.97
N CYS A 87 -2.20 -3.77 8.50
CA CYS A 87 -1.90 -2.71 9.45
C CYS A 87 -1.42 -3.29 10.79
N ALA A 88 -2.05 -4.36 11.29
CA ALA A 88 -1.64 -5.07 12.50
C ALA A 88 -0.19 -5.58 12.38
N LEU A 89 0.17 -6.21 11.26
CA LEU A 89 1.54 -6.67 11.00
C LEU A 89 2.55 -5.53 10.98
N LEU A 90 2.26 -4.43 10.27
CA LEU A 90 3.19 -3.30 10.22
C LEU A 90 3.36 -2.65 11.60
N ARG A 91 2.26 -2.50 12.36
CA ARG A 91 2.31 -1.90 13.70
C ARG A 91 3.03 -2.80 14.71
N SER A 92 2.89 -4.12 14.67
CA SER A 92 3.67 -5.03 15.55
C SER A 92 5.18 -4.89 15.31
N LEU A 93 5.57 -4.62 14.06
CA LEU A 93 6.96 -4.29 13.67
C LEU A 93 7.37 -2.84 14.02
N ARG A 94 6.61 -2.11 14.83
CA ARG A 94 6.85 -0.69 15.20
C ARG A 94 6.86 0.26 14.00
N ILE A 95 6.22 -0.10 12.90
CA ILE A 95 6.03 0.77 11.74
C ILE A 95 4.68 1.48 11.87
N ARG A 96 4.69 2.81 11.79
CA ARG A 96 3.46 3.61 11.82
C ARG A 96 2.72 3.50 10.49
N SER A 97 1.80 2.55 10.43
CA SER A 97 0.82 2.43 9.36
C SER A 97 -0.57 2.87 9.80
N ASN A 98 -1.35 3.35 8.85
CA ASN A 98 -2.75 3.73 9.05
C ASN A 98 -3.60 3.14 7.92
N ILE A 99 -4.85 2.82 8.27
CA ILE A 99 -5.89 2.50 7.30
C ILE A 99 -6.56 3.81 6.91
N ARG A 100 -7.04 3.92 5.67
CA ARG A 100 -7.99 4.97 5.30
C ARG A 100 -9.07 4.38 4.43
N ASP A 101 -10.31 4.63 4.83
CA ASP A 101 -11.50 4.12 4.15
C ASP A 101 -12.09 5.17 3.20
N PHE A 102 -12.31 4.76 1.95
CA PHE A 102 -12.96 5.53 0.90
C PHE A 102 -14.28 4.88 0.46
N SER A 103 -14.87 4.03 1.29
CA SER A 103 -16.21 3.47 1.11
C SER A 103 -17.24 4.59 1.10
N ASN A 104 -18.08 4.57 0.06
CA ASN A 104 -19.15 5.54 -0.07
C ASN A 104 -20.35 5.17 0.81
N THR A 105 -21.04 6.16 1.35
CA THR A 105 -22.49 6.05 1.54
C THR A 105 -23.12 5.96 0.15
N VAL A 106 -24.22 5.22 0.01
CA VAL A 106 -24.85 4.76 -1.25
C VAL A 106 -25.05 5.84 -2.34
N GLU A 107 -24.93 7.12 -2.02
CA GLU A 107 -25.33 8.25 -2.85
C GLU A 107 -24.33 8.68 -3.95
N ASN A 108 -23.02 8.37 -3.90
CA ASN A 108 -22.12 8.78 -5.01
C ASN A 108 -20.81 7.99 -5.17
N ARG A 109 -20.81 6.95 -6.02
CA ARG A 109 -19.61 6.15 -6.39
C ARG A 109 -18.41 7.01 -6.79
N ARG A 110 -18.65 8.07 -7.56
CA ARG A 110 -17.62 8.94 -8.13
C ARG A 110 -16.84 9.65 -7.02
N LEU A 111 -17.53 10.10 -5.97
CA LEU A 111 -16.92 10.86 -4.89
C LEU A 111 -15.83 10.07 -4.12
N GLY A 112 -16.03 8.78 -3.88
CA GLY A 112 -15.05 7.94 -3.17
C GLY A 112 -13.76 7.73 -3.97
N ILE A 113 -13.88 7.47 -5.26
CA ILE A 113 -12.73 7.35 -6.17
C ILE A 113 -12.00 8.70 -6.29
N ASP A 114 -12.73 9.82 -6.42
CA ASP A 114 -12.15 11.16 -6.46
C ASP A 114 -11.32 11.44 -5.20
N LYS A 115 -11.87 11.10 -4.02
CA LYS A 115 -11.18 11.25 -2.73
C LYS A 115 -9.95 10.36 -2.62
N LEU A 116 -10.04 9.09 -3.04
CA LEU A 116 -8.89 8.17 -3.07
C LEU A 116 -7.77 8.72 -3.94
N MET A 117 -8.11 9.15 -5.15
CA MET A 117 -7.13 9.61 -6.13
C MET A 117 -6.50 10.95 -5.73
N SER A 118 -7.30 11.86 -5.17
CA SER A 118 -6.80 13.11 -4.57
C SER A 118 -5.83 12.80 -3.43
N TRP A 119 -6.18 11.88 -2.54
CA TRP A 119 -5.33 11.50 -1.41
C TRP A 119 -4.02 10.83 -1.85
N VAL A 120 -4.07 9.91 -2.83
CA VAL A 120 -2.86 9.28 -3.40
C VAL A 120 -1.97 10.34 -4.05
N THR A 121 -2.56 11.30 -4.77
CA THR A 121 -1.83 12.40 -5.40
C THR A 121 -1.12 13.25 -4.34
N GLU A 122 -1.81 13.60 -3.26
CA GLU A 122 -1.23 14.34 -2.14
C GLU A 122 -0.14 13.53 -1.41
N TYR A 123 -0.36 12.23 -1.18
CA TYR A 123 0.57 11.35 -0.50
C TYR A 123 1.95 11.36 -1.16
N TYR A 124 1.99 11.13 -2.48
CA TYR A 124 3.24 11.13 -3.25
C TYR A 124 3.75 12.55 -3.51
N GLY A 125 2.87 13.52 -3.76
CA GLY A 125 3.25 14.91 -4.06
C GLY A 125 3.96 15.62 -2.90
N THR A 126 3.40 15.53 -1.69
CA THR A 126 3.96 16.16 -0.48
C THR A 126 5.29 15.53 -0.06
N ARG A 127 5.42 14.21 -0.19
CA ARG A 127 6.64 13.45 0.13
C ARG A 127 7.75 13.61 -0.91
N CYS A 128 7.42 14.07 -2.11
CA CYS A 128 8.39 14.53 -3.10
C CYS A 128 9.04 15.87 -2.68
N ALA A 129 8.27 16.78 -2.04
CA ALA A 129 8.73 18.13 -1.67
C ALA A 129 9.57 18.20 -0.38
N GLN A 130 9.49 17.22 0.51
CA GLN A 130 10.14 17.23 1.83
C GLN A 130 11.64 16.86 1.82
N GLY A 131 12.25 16.59 0.66
CA GLY A 131 13.66 16.26 0.51
C GLY A 131 14.39 17.24 -0.40
N LYS A 132 15.55 17.75 0.04
CA LYS A 132 16.49 18.52 -0.78
C LYS A 132 16.93 17.70 -2.01
N ILE A 133 16.28 17.88 -3.16
CA ILE A 133 16.58 17.17 -4.42
C ILE A 133 17.10 18.20 -5.43
N ALA A 134 18.31 18.70 -5.19
CA ALA A 134 19.10 19.46 -6.15
C ALA A 134 20.30 18.60 -6.52
N GLY A 135 20.15 17.81 -7.57
CA GLY A 135 21.25 17.02 -8.14
C GLY A 135 21.00 15.54 -8.05
N VAL A 136 20.45 14.96 -9.12
CA VAL A 136 21.01 13.78 -9.82
C VAL A 136 20.01 13.32 -10.91
N ILE A 137 20.45 13.51 -12.16
CA ILE A 137 20.01 12.98 -13.47
C ILE A 137 19.01 13.82 -14.30
N LYS A 138 19.40 13.95 -15.58
CA LYS A 138 18.89 14.74 -16.70
C LYS A 138 17.81 13.96 -17.49
N GLY A 139 16.60 14.49 -17.66
CA GLY A 139 15.55 14.00 -18.59
C GLY A 139 14.18 14.70 -18.37
N PRO A 140 13.19 14.69 -19.30
CA PRO A 140 12.01 15.60 -19.27
C PRO A 140 10.62 14.93 -18.99
N GLY A 141 9.88 15.47 -18.01
CA GLY A 141 8.51 15.10 -17.60
C GLY A 141 8.20 15.59 -16.18
N MET A 142 7.53 16.73 -16.11
CA MET A 142 7.67 17.72 -15.05
C MET A 142 6.81 17.43 -13.82
N CYS A 143 7.43 17.48 -12.63
CA CYS A 143 6.75 17.80 -11.39
C CYS A 143 6.57 19.35 -11.34
N PRO A 144 5.40 19.91 -10.99
CA PRO A 144 5.20 21.37 -10.95
C PRO A 144 6.07 22.08 -9.90
N ASN A 145 6.57 21.33 -8.91
CA ASN A 145 7.53 21.79 -7.90
C ASN A 145 8.98 21.33 -8.19
N CYS A 146 9.19 20.61 -9.29
CA CYS A 146 10.43 19.97 -9.69
C CYS A 146 10.52 20.03 -11.22
N SER A 147 11.10 21.11 -11.74
CA SER A 147 11.16 21.43 -13.17
C SER A 147 11.90 20.35 -14.00
N GLY A 148 11.21 19.29 -14.43
CA GLY A 148 11.73 18.23 -15.30
C GLY A 148 11.44 16.79 -14.81
N VAL A 149 11.75 15.78 -15.65
CA VAL A 149 11.71 14.34 -15.25
C VAL A 149 12.89 14.13 -14.34
N GLN A 150 12.62 14.22 -13.05
CA GLN A 150 13.50 13.65 -12.05
C GLN A 150 12.72 12.58 -11.31
N LYS A 151 13.26 11.36 -11.33
CA LYS A 151 12.86 10.30 -10.41
C LYS A 151 13.25 10.76 -9.02
N SER A 152 12.27 10.93 -8.13
CA SER A 152 12.53 11.22 -6.72
C SER A 152 13.48 10.16 -6.14
N LYS A 153 14.56 10.61 -5.47
CA LYS A 153 15.42 9.74 -4.64
C LYS A 153 14.86 9.54 -3.23
N ALA A 154 13.82 10.28 -2.86
CA ALA A 154 13.17 10.08 -1.58
C ALA A 154 12.43 8.75 -1.61
N PHE A 155 12.72 7.91 -0.62
CA PHE A 155 11.96 6.69 -0.43
C PHE A 155 10.53 7.05 -0.03
N ILE A 156 9.58 6.72 -0.89
CA ILE A 156 8.15 6.83 -0.60
C ILE A 156 7.61 5.40 -0.54
N PRO A 157 7.13 4.93 0.62
CA PRO A 157 6.56 3.60 0.72
C PRO A 157 5.38 3.41 -0.25
N PRO A 158 5.23 2.21 -0.85
CA PRO A 158 4.04 1.91 -1.64
C PRO A 158 2.82 1.81 -0.73
N ILE A 159 1.63 1.94 -1.33
CA ILE A 159 0.35 1.88 -0.62
C ILE A 159 -0.33 0.55 -0.94
N PHE A 160 -0.73 -0.20 0.09
CA PHE A 160 -1.62 -1.35 -0.07
C PHE A 160 -3.03 -0.84 -0.34
N MET A 161 -3.71 -1.33 -1.37
CA MET A 161 -5.05 -0.90 -1.76
C MET A 161 -5.99 -2.10 -1.90
N GLN A 162 -7.02 -2.14 -1.06
CA GLN A 162 -8.07 -3.16 -1.05
C GLN A 162 -9.34 -2.63 -1.73
N HIS A 163 -10.03 -3.51 -2.44
CA HIS A 163 -11.45 -3.38 -2.76
C HIS A 163 -12.14 -4.74 -2.58
N PRO A 164 -13.47 -4.86 -2.71
CA PRO A 164 -14.14 -6.15 -2.61
C PRO A 164 -13.57 -7.15 -3.62
N GLY A 165 -13.11 -8.30 -3.14
CA GLY A 165 -12.62 -9.40 -3.98
C GLY A 165 -11.12 -9.42 -4.30
N HIS A 166 -10.38 -8.31 -4.10
CA HIS A 166 -8.98 -8.25 -4.52
C HIS A 166 -8.19 -7.09 -3.89
N SER A 167 -6.87 -7.21 -3.90
CA SER A 167 -5.95 -6.14 -3.46
C SER A 167 -4.86 -5.88 -4.48
N ARG A 168 -4.33 -4.65 -4.46
CA ARG A 168 -3.26 -4.18 -5.34
C ARG A 168 -2.28 -3.27 -4.58
N THR A 169 -1.16 -2.94 -5.21
CA THR A 169 -0.15 -2.04 -4.64
C THR A 169 -0.01 -0.78 -5.49
N VAL A 170 -0.27 0.39 -4.93
CA VAL A 170 -0.01 1.67 -5.60
C VAL A 170 1.44 2.09 -5.36
N VAL A 171 2.18 2.39 -6.43
CA VAL A 171 3.63 2.68 -6.38
C VAL A 171 4.01 4.09 -6.83
N GLY A 172 3.06 4.89 -7.29
CA GLY A 172 3.33 6.27 -7.66
C GLY A 172 2.16 6.94 -8.37
N VAL A 173 2.37 8.21 -8.69
CA VAL A 173 1.44 9.06 -9.45
C VAL A 173 2.23 9.95 -10.42
N ASP A 174 1.72 10.09 -11.64
CA ASP A 174 2.13 11.14 -12.57
C ASP A 174 1.03 12.20 -12.60
N VAL A 175 1.33 13.41 -12.12
CA VAL A 175 0.39 14.53 -12.09
C VAL A 175 0.61 15.41 -13.31
N PHE A 176 -0.46 15.65 -14.07
CA PHE A 176 -0.42 16.52 -15.25
C PHE A 176 -1.10 17.85 -14.96
N SER A 177 -0.80 18.87 -15.77
CA SER A 177 -1.43 20.20 -15.67
C SER A 177 -2.96 20.15 -15.78
N ASN A 178 -3.48 19.16 -16.50
CA ASN A 178 -4.88 18.76 -16.45
C ASN A 178 -5.02 17.61 -15.43
N ALA A 179 -5.72 17.86 -14.32
CA ALA A 179 -5.98 16.85 -13.29
C ALA A 179 -6.68 15.59 -13.86
N LEU A 180 -7.44 15.72 -14.95
CA LEU A 180 -8.05 14.58 -15.65
C LEU A 180 -7.01 13.69 -16.36
N ASN A 181 -5.76 14.11 -16.52
CA ASN A 181 -4.72 13.28 -17.13
C ASN A 181 -3.79 12.63 -16.10
N THR A 182 -4.00 12.88 -14.80
CA THR A 182 -3.23 12.26 -13.72
C THR A 182 -3.25 10.74 -13.85
N ARG A 183 -2.13 10.06 -13.66
CA ARG A 183 -2.04 8.59 -13.74
C ARG A 183 -1.54 8.04 -12.43
N VAL A 184 -2.18 6.98 -11.95
CA VAL A 184 -1.73 6.22 -10.78
C VAL A 184 -1.14 4.90 -11.26
N PHE A 185 0.03 4.56 -10.74
CA PHE A 185 0.73 3.33 -11.08
C PHE A 185 0.37 2.24 -10.07
N VAL A 186 -0.18 1.14 -10.57
CA VAL A 186 -0.71 0.06 -9.74
C VAL A 186 -0.09 -1.27 -10.17
N LEU A 187 0.44 -2.00 -9.21
CA LEU A 187 0.87 -3.39 -9.37
C LEU A 187 -0.27 -4.30 -8.95
N ASP A 188 -0.64 -5.22 -9.84
CA ASP A 188 -1.67 -6.23 -9.58
C ASP A 188 -1.01 -7.62 -9.54
N PRO A 189 -1.04 -8.33 -8.41
CA PRO A 189 -0.41 -9.65 -8.29
C PRO A 189 -1.04 -10.72 -9.21
N SER A 190 -2.24 -10.48 -9.75
CA SER A 190 -2.94 -11.38 -10.68
C SER A 190 -2.51 -11.19 -12.14
N LEU A 191 -1.61 -10.26 -12.45
CA LEU A 191 -1.09 -10.05 -13.82
C LEU A 191 -0.50 -11.34 -14.39
N LYS A 192 -0.87 -11.71 -15.61
CA LYS A 192 -0.30 -12.86 -16.31
C LYS A 192 1.10 -12.56 -16.85
N PHE A 193 1.87 -13.61 -17.14
CA PHE A 193 3.20 -13.44 -17.76
C PHE A 193 3.07 -12.76 -19.12
N GLY A 194 3.86 -11.71 -19.36
CA GLY A 194 3.81 -10.91 -20.60
C GLY A 194 2.85 -9.71 -20.55
N GLU A 195 2.03 -9.58 -19.52
CA GLU A 195 1.18 -8.39 -19.33
C GLU A 195 2.01 -7.21 -18.81
N LYS A 196 1.72 -6.01 -19.34
CA LYS A 196 2.39 -4.77 -18.92
C LYS A 196 1.82 -4.28 -17.58
N LEU A 197 2.66 -3.56 -16.85
CA LEU A 197 2.30 -2.84 -15.63
C LEU A 197 1.02 -2.02 -15.84
N HIS A 198 0.04 -2.16 -14.95
CA HIS A 198 -1.21 -1.41 -15.07
C HIS A 198 -0.99 0.07 -14.73
N GLN A 199 -1.18 0.92 -15.75
CA GLN A 199 -1.32 2.36 -15.55
C GLN A 199 -2.82 2.66 -15.47
N VAL A 200 -3.24 3.27 -14.38
CA VAL A 200 -4.62 3.71 -14.20
C VAL A 200 -4.67 5.20 -14.53
N ASN A 201 -5.31 5.55 -15.64
CA ASN A 201 -5.53 6.96 -15.99
C ASN A 201 -6.73 7.49 -15.20
N LEU A 202 -6.51 8.52 -14.39
CA LEU A 202 -7.53 9.16 -13.57
C LEU A 202 -8.69 9.65 -14.45
N GLY A 203 -8.45 10.28 -15.59
CA GLY A 203 -9.51 10.75 -16.48
C GLY A 203 -10.35 9.63 -17.05
N GLU A 204 -9.76 8.48 -17.35
CA GLU A 204 -10.49 7.34 -17.87
C GLU A 204 -11.36 6.66 -16.80
N VAL A 205 -10.91 6.66 -15.54
CA VAL A 205 -11.71 6.23 -14.39
C VAL A 205 -12.82 7.24 -14.07
N LEU A 206 -12.51 8.54 -14.06
CA LEU A 206 -13.44 9.65 -13.79
C LEU A 206 -14.51 9.82 -14.87
N LEU A 207 -14.20 9.49 -16.12
CA LEU A 207 -15.11 9.53 -17.28
C LEU A 207 -15.80 8.18 -17.54
N GLY A 208 -15.55 7.16 -16.71
CA GLY A 208 -16.16 5.83 -16.83
C GLY A 208 -15.78 5.08 -18.12
N ARG A 209 -14.63 5.40 -18.73
CA ARG A 209 -14.26 4.95 -20.09
C ARG A 209 -12.98 4.12 -20.18
N GLY A 210 -12.26 3.84 -19.10
CA GLY A 210 -11.02 3.05 -19.25
C GLY A 210 -10.32 2.73 -17.95
N SER A 211 -10.84 1.72 -17.26
CA SER A 211 -10.02 0.65 -16.67
C SER A 211 -11.04 -0.39 -16.20
N PRO A 212 -10.97 -1.64 -16.67
CA PRO A 212 -11.90 -2.69 -16.23
C PRO A 212 -11.91 -2.90 -14.70
N ASN A 213 -10.93 -2.34 -13.97
CA ASN A 213 -10.52 -2.79 -12.64
C ASN A 213 -10.54 -1.72 -11.53
N LEU A 214 -11.03 -0.49 -11.78
CA LEU A 214 -11.21 0.53 -10.72
C LEU A 214 -12.66 1.02 -10.55
N GLY A 215 -13.64 0.16 -10.83
CA GLY A 215 -15.06 0.50 -10.74
C GLY A 215 -15.72 0.25 -9.37
N HIS A 216 -15.03 -0.20 -8.34
CA HIS A 216 -15.68 -0.64 -7.09
C HIS A 216 -16.24 0.52 -6.24
N LEU A 217 -17.28 0.22 -5.46
CA LEU A 217 -17.97 1.20 -4.60
C LEU A 217 -17.18 1.58 -3.33
N SER A 218 -16.22 0.75 -2.95
CA SER A 218 -15.43 0.88 -1.73
C SER A 218 -13.97 0.54 -1.99
N TYR A 219 -13.10 1.36 -1.42
CA TYR A 219 -11.67 1.12 -1.34
C TYR A 219 -11.19 1.41 0.07
N GLN A 220 -10.26 0.61 0.55
CA GLN A 220 -9.49 0.89 1.75
C GLN A 220 -8.02 0.84 1.38
N ILE A 221 -7.21 1.70 1.99
CA ILE A 221 -5.77 1.68 1.81
C ILE A 221 -5.05 1.48 3.12
N VAL A 222 -3.86 0.88 3.07
CA VAL A 222 -2.88 0.93 4.16
C VAL A 222 -1.65 1.68 3.67
N TYR A 223 -1.25 2.70 4.40
CA TYR A 223 -0.09 3.53 4.08
C TYR A 223 0.81 3.70 5.30
N ILE A 224 2.10 3.96 5.04
CA ILE A 224 3.09 4.29 6.07
C ILE A 224 3.22 5.80 6.16
N GLU A 225 3.22 6.30 7.39
CA GLU A 225 3.37 7.71 7.75
C GLU A 225 4.73 8.31 7.32
N PRO A 226 4.84 9.64 7.11
CA PRO A 226 6.12 10.27 6.75
C PRO A 226 7.21 10.03 7.78
N ASN A 227 6.85 10.06 9.07
CA ASN A 227 7.67 9.50 10.13
C ASN A 227 7.24 8.05 10.37
N PRO A 228 8.03 7.06 9.91
CA PRO A 228 7.60 5.67 9.84
C PRO A 228 7.68 4.95 11.19
N PHE A 229 8.25 5.56 12.24
CA PHE A 229 8.42 4.89 13.55
C PHE A 229 7.63 5.59 14.65
N PHE A 230 7.15 4.80 15.61
CA PHE A 230 6.49 5.35 16.79
C PHE A 230 7.49 6.13 17.65
N ALA A 231 7.05 7.27 18.18
CA ALA A 231 7.90 8.16 18.98
C ALA A 231 8.33 7.50 20.30
N ASP A 232 7.43 6.73 20.91
CA ASP A 232 7.65 6.05 22.18
C ASP A 232 6.77 4.79 22.30
N LYS A 233 6.98 4.03 23.38
CA LYS A 233 6.24 2.80 23.66
C LYS A 233 4.76 3.07 23.90
N GLN A 234 4.39 4.17 24.56
CA GLN A 234 3.00 4.46 24.91
C GLN A 234 2.16 4.71 23.65
N HIS A 235 2.65 5.52 22.72
CA HIS A 235 2.04 5.76 21.42
C HIS A 235 1.88 4.45 20.63
N TRP A 236 2.87 3.55 20.70
CA TRP A 236 2.75 2.23 20.09
C TRP A 236 1.67 1.34 20.74
N GLU A 237 1.63 1.26 22.08
CA GLU A 237 0.60 0.46 22.78
C GLU A 237 -0.82 0.97 22.46
N GLN A 238 -1.00 2.29 22.41
CA GLN A 238 -2.28 2.90 22.02
C GLN A 238 -2.69 2.52 20.59
N SER A 239 -1.73 2.28 19.69
CA SER A 239 -2.04 1.92 18.30
C SER A 239 -2.69 0.55 18.13
N LYS A 240 -2.67 -0.31 19.17
CA LYS A 240 -3.29 -1.65 19.14
C LYS A 240 -4.82 -1.59 19.03
N SER A 241 -5.45 -0.70 19.77
CA SER A 241 -6.92 -0.58 19.83
C SER A 241 -7.52 0.33 18.74
N VAL A 242 -6.70 1.13 18.06
CA VAL A 242 -7.17 2.18 17.13
C VAL A 242 -7.10 1.74 15.66
N ILE A 243 -6.79 0.48 15.35
CA ILE A 243 -6.61 0.02 13.95
C ILE A 243 -7.84 0.34 13.08
N LYS A 244 -9.05 0.33 13.67
CA LYS A 244 -10.33 0.58 12.98
C LYS A 244 -10.70 2.05 12.74
N TYR A 245 -10.07 3.00 13.45
CA TYR A 245 -10.58 4.38 13.56
C TYR A 245 -9.61 5.45 13.07
N CYS A 246 -8.62 5.07 12.25
CA CYS A 246 -7.68 6.01 11.63
C CYS A 246 -8.15 6.51 10.26
#